data_AF-A0A9D6JND4-F1
#
_entry.id   AF-A0A9D6JND4-F1
#
_cell.length_a   1.000
_cell.length_b   1.000
_cell.length_c   1.000
_cell.angle_alpha   90.00
_cell.angle_beta   90.00
_cell.angle_gamma   90.00
#
_symmetry.space_group_name_H-M   'P 1'
#
loop_
_entity.id
_entity.type
_entity.pdbx_description
1 polymer ?
#
loop_
_entity_poly.entity_id
_entity_poly.type
_entity_poly.pdbx_seq_one_letter_code
_entity_poly.pdbx_strand_id
1 'polypeptide(L)' 'FSRVPSSLKAYRKALPEYLHYYNTERLHMGLGYQTPLERFQGLEF' A
#
# COMPACT_ATOMS: atom_id res chain seq x y z
N PHE A 1 19.89 -3.17 -4.43
CA PHE A 1 18.56 -3.60 -4.00
C PHE A 1 18.27 -4.99 -4.57
N SER A 2 18.03 -5.99 -3.72
CA SER A 2 17.57 -7.31 -4.17
C SER A 2 16.10 -7.23 -4.56
N ARG A 3 15.75 -7.77 -5.73
CA ARG A 3 14.34 -7.89 -6.16
C ARG A 3 13.67 -9.04 -5.42
N VAL A 4 12.35 -8.95 -5.22
CA VAL A 4 11.56 -10.09 -4.73
C VAL A 4 11.57 -11.19 -5.80
N PRO A 5 11.91 -12.45 -5.46
CA PRO A 5 11.88 -13.54 -6.42
C PRO A 5 10.48 -13.74 -7.01
N SER A 6 10.40 -14.03 -8.31
CA SER A 6 9.13 -14.19 -9.03
C SER A 6 8.46 -15.54 -8.78
N SER A 7 8.01 -15.76 -7.54
CA SER A 7 7.28 -16.97 -7.14
C SER A 7 6.09 -16.61 -6.26
N LEU A 8 5.04 -17.44 -6.32
CA LEU A 8 3.85 -17.24 -5.50
C LEU A 8 4.20 -17.20 -4.00
N LYS A 9 5.10 -18.07 -3.54
CA LYS A 9 5.56 -18.11 -2.14
C LYS A 9 6.24 -16.80 -1.73
N ALA A 10 7.14 -16.28 -2.57
CA ALA A 10 7.83 -15.03 -2.27
C ALA A 10 6.87 -13.84 -2.25
N TYR A 11 5.93 -13.76 -3.20
CA TYR A 11 4.91 -12.72 -3.23
C TYR A 11 3.99 -12.79 -2.01
N ARG A 12 3.53 -13.98 -1.62
CA ARG A 12 2.72 -14.14 -0.39
C ARG A 12 3.42 -13.64 0.86
N LYS A 13 4.76 -13.75 0.93
CA LYS A 13 5.54 -13.22 2.05
C LYS A 13 5.70 -11.70 1.98
N ALA A 14 5.94 -11.15 0.80
CA ALA A 14 6.26 -9.73 0.62
C ALA A 14 5.02 -8.81 0.54
N LEU A 15 3.91 -9.31 -0.01
CA LEU A 15 2.70 -8.52 -0.26
C LEU A 15 2.07 -7.92 1.01
N PRO A 16 1.97 -8.62 2.17
CA PRO A 16 1.30 -8.05 3.34
C PRO A 16 1.92 -6.73 3.81
N GLU A 17 3.25 -6.66 3.87
CA GLU A 17 3.99 -5.46 4.24
C GLU A 17 3.76 -4.33 3.22
N TYR A 18 3.88 -4.66 1.92
CA TYR A 18 3.64 -3.69 0.86
C TYR A 18 2.19 -3.15 0.86
N LEU A 19 1.21 -4.01 1.12
CA LEU A 19 -0.20 -3.63 1.17
C LEU A 19 -0.50 -2.74 2.38
N HIS A 20 0.14 -2.96 3.53
CA HIS A 20 0.03 -2.05 4.67
C HIS A 20 0.54 -0.66 4.27
N TYR A 21 1.80 -0.56 3.86
CA TYR A 21 2.42 0.69 3.42
C TYR A 21 1.59 1.43 2.35
N TYR A 22 1.14 0.72 1.31
CA TYR A 22 0.37 1.30 0.22
C TYR A 22 -0.95 1.93 0.71
N ASN A 23 -1.64 1.26 1.63
CA ASN A 23 -2.97 1.63 2.07
C ASN A 23 -2.97 2.65 3.23
N THR A 24 -1.94 2.68 4.07
CA THR A 24 -1.96 3.47 5.32
C THR A 24 -0.86 4.51 5.44
N GLU A 25 0.18 4.46 4.61
CA GLU A 25 1.35 5.35 4.74
C GLU A 25 1.65 6.14 3.46
N ARG A 26 1.45 5.50 2.30
CA ARG A 26 1.76 6.12 1.01
C ARG A 26 0.69 7.14 0.64
N LEU A 27 1.08 8.40 0.52
CA LEU A 27 0.25 9.44 -0.08
C LEU A 27 0.25 9.28 -1.61
N HIS A 28 -0.92 9.45 -2.22
CA HIS A 28 -1.07 9.34 -3.66
C HIS A 28 -1.57 10.66 -4.22
N MET A 29 -0.85 11.21 -5.21
CA MET A 29 -1.26 12.45 -5.89
C MET A 29 -2.68 12.37 -6.48
N GLY A 30 -3.03 11.22 -7.06
CA GLY A 30 -4.39 10.99 -7.60
C GLY A 30 -5.49 10.91 -6.53
N LEU A 31 -5.11 10.81 -5.26
CA LEU A 31 -6.02 10.86 -4.11
C LEU A 31 -5.92 12.19 -3.37
N GLY A 32 -5.38 13.25 -3.99
CA GLY A 32 -5.21 14.55 -3.33
C GLY A 32 -4.19 14.53 -2.20
N TYR A 33 -3.12 13.73 -2.35
CA TYR A 33 -2.12 13.47 -1.31
C TYR A 33 -2.70 12.81 -0.05
N GLN A 34 -3.75 12.02 -0.20
CA GLN A 34 -4.26 11.14 0.84
C GLN A 34 -3.78 9.71 0.61
N THR A 35 -3.78 8.91 1.67
CA THR A 35 -3.68 7.45 1.61
C THR A 35 -4.99 6.84 1.09
N PRO A 36 -4.96 5.61 0.56
CA PRO A 36 -6.18 4.92 0.16
C PRO A 36 -7.16 4.77 1.32
N LEU A 37 -6.66 4.48 2.53
CA LEU A 37 -7.52 4.33 3.70
C LEU A 37 -8.25 5.64 4.03
N GLU A 38 -7.55 6.77 4.10
CA GLU A 38 -8.14 8.08 4.34
C GLU A 38 -9.20 8.44 3.28
N ARG A 39 -8.93 8.12 2.00
CA ARG A 39 -9.84 8.42 0.91
C ARG A 39 -11.10 7.55 0.93
N PHE A 40 -10.97 6.26 1.19
CA PHE A 40 -12.10 5.32 1.18
C PHE A 40 -12.97 5.42 2.44
N GLN A 41 -12.37 5.73 3.60
CA GLN A 41 -13.11 5.77 4.85
C GLN A 41 -13.85 7.08 5.10
N GLY A 42 -13.60 8.14 4.32
CA GLY A 42 -14.36 9.38 4.40
C GLY A 42 -14.49 9.93 5.83
N LEU A 43 -13.40 9.87 6.60
CA LEU A 43 -13.33 10.58 7.88
C LEU A 43 -13.20 12.07 7.55
N GLU A 44 -14.34 12.71 7.36
CA GLU A 44 -14.48 14.15 7.53
C GLU A 44 -14.03 14.47 8.96
N PHE A 45 -12.96 15.25 9.08
CA PHE A 45 -12.59 15.95 10.30
C PHE A 45 -12.98 17.43 10.13
#